data_AF-A0A2V5PTF8-F1
#
_entry.id   AF-A0A2V5PTF8-F1
#
_cell.length_a   1.000
_cell.length_b   1.000
_cell.length_c   1.000
_cell.angle_alpha   90.00
_cell.angle_beta   90.00
_cell.angle_gamma   90.00
#
_symmetry.space_group_name_H-M   'P 1'
#
loop_
_entity.id
_entity.type
_entity.pdbx_description
1 polymer ?
#
loop_
_entity_poly.entity_id
_entity_poly.type
_entity_poly.pdbx_seq_one_letter_code
_entity_poly.pdbx_strand_id
1 'polypeptide(L)'
;MKRLSFLCCLFLGTTALASDPMADATAKFLAGLPVRGTPLEKHSSGTMWVTHATEFDRAWERLEQRQLARIRNWAPSYLAPAYEENGPMFYMFSGPDFLYANAFFPNASTYILCGIEPVGPVPDIDKIPDSVLPSALANLRKSLDSVLSFSFFITKNMKVDLKQTQLNGTLPVLYVFLARAGCTIDSVTPVALDKAGSFVPEGKGATSGVKIVFFEPDGREKTLYYFTSDLADWAVKVNPGFLKFCEAQGQGVALLKAASYLMHSNNFSQVRDFLLGHSKLILQDDSGIPFHFFDADKWNLRHVGRYIGPINRFLEHGQLDLAKQNGATNPPPLDFSFGYQWQPSRSSLMIATPKD
;
A
#
# COMPACT_ATOMS: atom_id res chain seq x y z
N MET A 1 -44.83 -2.85 51.17
CA MET A 1 -43.76 -3.29 50.23
C MET A 1 -43.72 -2.33 49.05
N LYS A 2 -42.81 -1.35 49.06
CA LYS A 2 -42.57 -0.42 47.93
C LYS A 2 -41.15 -0.68 47.42
N ARG A 3 -41.02 -1.17 46.19
CA ARG A 3 -39.72 -1.41 45.53
C ARG A 3 -39.22 -0.09 44.94
N LEU A 4 -38.02 0.32 45.36
CA LEU A 4 -37.29 1.46 44.82
C LEU A 4 -36.45 0.94 43.64
N SER A 5 -36.78 1.34 42.41
CA SER A 5 -35.95 1.05 41.23
C SER A 5 -34.89 2.14 41.09
N PHE A 6 -33.63 1.79 41.32
CA PHE A 6 -32.48 2.63 41.01
C PHE A 6 -32.16 2.47 39.53
N LEU A 7 -32.42 3.51 38.73
CA LEU A 7 -32.02 3.56 37.32
C LEU A 7 -30.58 4.09 37.27
N CYS A 8 -29.64 3.20 36.96
CA CYS A 8 -28.24 3.57 36.75
C CYS A 8 -28.09 4.03 35.29
N CYS A 9 -28.06 5.35 35.07
CA CYS A 9 -27.74 5.91 33.75
C CYS A 9 -26.23 5.78 33.50
N LEU A 10 -25.83 4.79 32.70
CA LEU A 10 -24.51 4.76 32.09
C LEU A 10 -24.44 5.90 31.07
N PHE A 11 -23.61 6.91 31.35
CA PHE A 11 -23.13 7.85 30.35
C PHE A 11 -22.17 7.11 29.41
N LEU A 12 -22.66 6.71 28.24
CA LEU A 12 -21.81 6.41 27.08
C LEU A 12 -21.24 7.74 26.60
N GLY A 13 -20.05 8.09 27.09
CA GLY A 13 -19.26 9.16 26.53
C GLY A 13 -18.81 8.72 25.13
N THR A 14 -19.46 9.24 24.09
CA THR A 14 -18.89 9.28 22.74
C THR A 14 -17.66 10.18 22.82
N THR A 15 -16.48 9.60 22.96
CA THR A 15 -15.24 10.28 22.60
C THR A 15 -15.32 10.52 21.10
N ALA A 16 -15.76 11.71 20.71
CA ALA A 16 -15.48 12.21 19.37
C ALA A 16 -13.95 12.18 19.23
N LEU A 17 -13.43 11.24 18.45
CA LEU A 17 -12.03 11.23 18.06
C LEU A 17 -11.80 12.57 17.37
N ALA A 18 -10.99 13.41 17.99
CA ALA A 18 -10.60 14.67 17.39
C ALA A 18 -9.80 14.32 16.13
N SER A 19 -10.28 14.76 14.96
CA SER A 19 -9.48 14.80 13.74
C SER A 19 -8.13 15.42 14.08
N ASP A 20 -7.02 14.80 13.68
CA ASP A 20 -5.66 15.32 13.79
C ASP A 20 -5.39 16.24 12.58
N PRO A 21 -5.70 17.55 12.68
CA PRO A 21 -5.63 18.44 11.53
C PRO A 21 -4.16 18.72 11.18
N MET A 22 -3.23 18.41 12.09
CA MET A 22 -1.80 18.58 11.86
C MET A 22 -1.25 17.44 11.00
N ALA A 23 -1.69 16.20 11.19
CA ALA A 23 -1.30 15.08 10.33
C ALA A 23 -1.71 15.33 8.87
N ASP A 24 -2.96 15.75 8.63
CA ASP A 24 -3.46 16.11 7.30
C ASP A 24 -2.72 17.31 6.70
N ALA A 25 -2.51 18.38 7.48
CA ALA A 25 -1.73 19.52 7.04
C ALA A 25 -0.29 19.12 6.66
N THR A 26 0.33 18.26 7.45
CA THR A 26 1.68 17.74 7.18
C THR A 26 1.70 16.93 5.90
N ALA A 27 0.71 16.07 5.68
CA ALA A 27 0.60 15.28 4.46
C ALA A 27 0.45 16.16 3.21
N LYS A 28 -0.43 17.16 3.27
CA LYS A 28 -0.59 18.17 2.21
C LYS A 28 0.69 18.97 1.98
N PHE A 29 1.37 19.40 3.03
CA PHE A 29 2.64 20.13 2.94
C PHE A 29 3.73 19.31 2.23
N LEU A 30 3.92 18.05 2.64
CA LEU A 30 4.90 17.13 2.06
C LEU A 30 4.55 16.74 0.62
N ALA A 31 3.26 16.72 0.30
CA ALA A 31 2.76 16.51 -1.05
C ALA A 31 2.94 17.75 -1.94
N GLY A 32 3.33 18.91 -1.41
CA GLY A 32 3.37 20.17 -2.17
C GLY A 32 1.98 20.73 -2.48
N LEU A 33 0.98 20.43 -1.66
CA LEU A 33 -0.39 20.96 -1.75
C LEU A 33 -0.57 22.16 -0.80
N PRO A 34 -1.50 23.08 -1.09
CA PRO A 34 -1.77 24.21 -0.21
C PRO A 34 -2.21 23.79 1.20
N VAL A 35 -1.69 24.49 2.21
CA VAL A 35 -1.98 24.24 3.65
C VAL A 35 -2.51 25.49 4.36
N ARG A 36 -3.32 26.28 3.65
CA ARG A 36 -3.87 27.56 4.12
C ARG A 36 -4.66 27.39 5.42
N GLY A 37 -4.49 28.33 6.36
CA GLY A 37 -5.16 28.31 7.66
C GLY A 37 -4.59 27.29 8.65
N THR A 38 -3.46 26.66 8.35
CA THR A 38 -2.76 25.73 9.25
C THR A 38 -1.44 26.34 9.75
N PRO A 39 -0.87 25.86 10.85
CA PRO A 39 0.45 26.33 11.32
C PRO A 39 1.59 26.15 10.31
N LEU A 40 1.43 25.26 9.32
CA LEU A 40 2.42 25.00 8.27
C LEU A 40 2.37 26.02 7.12
N GLU A 41 1.39 26.92 7.09
CA GLU A 41 1.27 27.94 6.03
C GLU A 41 2.53 28.81 5.93
N LYS A 42 3.16 29.12 7.06
CA LYS A 42 4.42 29.89 7.15
C LYS A 42 5.57 29.25 6.36
N HIS A 43 5.56 27.92 6.23
CA HIS A 43 6.58 27.14 5.52
C HIS A 43 6.26 26.99 4.02
N SER A 44 5.02 27.29 3.62
CA SER A 44 4.48 27.02 2.27
C SER A 44 4.52 28.22 1.31
N SER A 45 5.13 29.34 1.70
CA SER A 45 5.23 30.56 0.89
C SER A 45 6.63 30.82 0.32
N GLY A 46 7.65 30.11 0.82
CA GLY A 46 9.03 30.29 0.39
C GLY A 46 9.29 29.71 -1.00
N THR A 47 10.19 30.35 -1.76
CA THR A 47 10.56 29.96 -3.13
C THR A 47 10.93 28.48 -3.27
N MET A 48 11.60 27.91 -2.27
CA MET A 48 12.01 26.50 -2.28
C MET A 48 10.82 25.53 -2.14
N TRP A 49 9.83 25.87 -1.33
CA TRP A 49 8.61 25.07 -1.22
C TRP A 49 7.75 25.19 -2.49
N VAL A 50 7.62 26.40 -3.05
CA VAL A 50 6.93 26.60 -4.34
C VAL A 50 7.58 25.79 -5.46
N THR A 51 8.91 25.70 -5.46
CA THR A 51 9.65 24.85 -6.40
C THR A 51 9.34 23.36 -6.17
N HIS A 52 9.38 22.91 -4.91
CA HIS A 52 8.97 21.56 -4.53
C HIS A 52 7.56 21.23 -5.05
N ALA A 53 6.56 22.09 -4.76
CA ALA A 53 5.18 21.92 -5.17
C ALA A 53 5.04 21.81 -6.70
N THR A 54 5.66 22.73 -7.44
CA THR A 54 5.59 22.77 -8.91
C THR A 54 6.25 21.55 -9.56
N GLU A 55 7.37 21.04 -9.00
CA GLU A 55 8.01 19.81 -9.47
C GLU A 55 7.13 18.59 -9.20
N PHE A 56 6.52 18.53 -8.02
CA PHE A 56 5.64 17.46 -7.62
C PHE A 56 4.37 17.39 -8.46
N ASP A 57 3.72 18.54 -8.72
CA ASP A 57 2.54 18.63 -9.58
C ASP A 57 2.82 18.05 -10.97
N ARG A 58 3.95 18.43 -11.57
CA ARG A 58 4.38 17.91 -12.88
C ARG A 58 4.65 16.41 -12.85
N ALA A 59 5.25 15.89 -11.79
CA ALA A 59 5.49 14.45 -11.65
C ALA A 59 4.18 13.68 -11.43
N TRP A 60 3.29 14.22 -10.60
CA TRP A 60 2.00 13.64 -10.28
C TRP A 60 1.07 13.59 -11.49
N GLU A 61 0.95 14.68 -12.24
CA GLU A 61 0.13 14.74 -13.46
C GLU A 61 0.55 13.67 -14.48
N ARG A 62 1.87 13.45 -14.63
CA ARG A 62 2.38 12.38 -15.49
C ARG A 62 2.01 11.00 -14.99
N LEU A 63 2.12 10.73 -13.68
CA LEU A 63 1.73 9.45 -13.09
C LEU A 63 0.24 9.20 -13.27
N GLU A 64 -0.58 10.21 -12.97
CA GLU A 64 -2.04 10.15 -13.09
C GLU A 64 -2.48 9.80 -14.51
N GLN A 65 -2.00 10.57 -15.51
CA GLN A 65 -2.38 10.38 -16.92
C GLN A 65 -1.86 9.05 -17.51
N ARG A 66 -0.68 8.58 -17.08
CA ARG A 66 -0.03 7.40 -17.65
C ARG A 66 -0.42 6.10 -16.96
N GLN A 67 -0.81 6.14 -15.69
CA GLN A 67 -1.02 4.94 -14.87
C GLN A 67 -2.36 4.98 -14.16
N LEU A 68 -2.53 5.86 -13.17
CA LEU A 68 -3.63 5.74 -12.20
C LEU A 68 -5.01 5.92 -12.84
N ALA A 69 -5.19 6.89 -13.74
CA ALA A 69 -6.45 7.09 -14.46
C ALA A 69 -6.83 5.86 -15.31
N ARG A 70 -5.84 5.25 -15.96
CA ARG A 70 -6.05 4.06 -16.80
C ARG A 70 -6.44 2.86 -15.96
N ILE A 71 -5.77 2.66 -14.83
CA ILE A 71 -6.12 1.62 -13.86
C ILE A 71 -7.55 1.82 -13.35
N ARG A 72 -7.93 3.05 -12.96
CA ARG A 72 -9.29 3.35 -12.48
C ARG A 72 -10.36 3.12 -13.54
N ASN A 73 -10.04 3.34 -14.82
CA ASN A 73 -10.95 3.03 -15.92
C ASN A 73 -11.04 1.53 -16.23
N TRP A 74 -9.92 0.80 -16.05
CA TRP A 74 -9.81 -0.62 -16.36
C TRP A 74 -10.39 -1.52 -15.25
N ALA A 75 -10.08 -1.21 -13.99
CA ALA A 75 -10.35 -2.07 -12.83
C ALA A 75 -11.83 -2.48 -12.66
N PRO A 76 -12.83 -1.59 -12.79
CA PRO A 76 -14.23 -1.96 -12.59
C PRO A 76 -14.70 -3.10 -13.50
N SER A 77 -14.28 -3.09 -14.77
CA SER A 77 -14.72 -4.10 -15.75
C SER A 77 -13.95 -5.41 -15.62
N TYR A 78 -12.66 -5.35 -15.28
CA TYR A 78 -11.81 -6.53 -15.25
C TYR A 78 -11.79 -7.23 -13.90
N LEU A 79 -12.03 -6.53 -12.81
CA LEU A 79 -11.97 -7.09 -11.45
C LEU A 79 -13.35 -7.39 -10.86
N ALA A 80 -14.45 -7.12 -11.57
CA ALA A 80 -15.79 -7.51 -11.14
C ALA A 80 -15.93 -9.04 -10.94
N PRO A 81 -16.73 -9.49 -9.96
CA PRO A 81 -17.45 -8.67 -8.97
C PRO A 81 -16.58 -8.21 -7.79
N ALA A 82 -15.36 -8.75 -7.63
CA ALA A 82 -14.48 -8.46 -6.51
C ALA A 82 -14.06 -6.98 -6.39
N TYR A 83 -14.19 -6.19 -7.46
CA TYR A 83 -14.01 -4.73 -7.43
C TYR A 83 -14.97 -4.02 -6.46
N GLU A 84 -16.17 -4.56 -6.25
CA GLU A 84 -17.19 -4.00 -5.35
C GLU A 84 -17.02 -4.44 -3.89
N GLU A 85 -16.08 -5.35 -3.61
CA GLU A 85 -15.81 -5.82 -2.27
C GLU A 85 -15.32 -4.67 -1.39
N ASN A 86 -15.95 -4.54 -0.22
CA ASN A 86 -15.66 -3.50 0.76
C ASN A 86 -14.94 -4.03 2.00
N GLY A 87 -14.37 -5.23 1.93
CA GLY A 87 -13.62 -5.87 3.00
C GLY A 87 -12.13 -5.48 3.04
N PRO A 88 -11.28 -6.33 3.65
CA PRO A 88 -9.85 -6.08 3.69
C PRO A 88 -9.18 -6.26 2.32
N MET A 89 -8.15 -5.46 2.09
CA MET A 89 -7.23 -5.58 0.97
C MET A 89 -5.83 -5.90 1.50
N PHE A 90 -5.25 -6.99 1.02
CA PHE A 90 -3.93 -7.47 1.41
C PHE A 90 -2.89 -7.09 0.34
N TYR A 91 -1.88 -6.31 0.70
CA TYR A 91 -0.76 -5.98 -0.18
C TYR A 91 0.56 -6.43 0.44
N MET A 92 0.97 -7.65 0.09
CA MET A 92 2.21 -8.23 0.60
C MET A 92 3.40 -7.72 -0.24
N PHE A 93 4.52 -7.45 0.42
CA PHE A 93 5.72 -6.89 -0.21
C PHE A 93 5.49 -5.52 -0.88
N SER A 94 4.53 -4.74 -0.35
CA SER A 94 4.04 -3.50 -0.95
C SER A 94 5.00 -2.32 -0.80
N GLY A 95 5.84 -2.33 0.24
CA GLY A 95 6.38 -1.07 0.77
C GLY A 95 5.23 -0.08 1.08
N PRO A 96 5.43 1.23 0.93
CA PRO A 96 4.38 2.22 1.17
C PRO A 96 3.45 2.44 -0.04
N ASP A 97 3.27 1.46 -0.93
CA ASP A 97 2.51 1.65 -2.17
C ASP A 97 0.98 1.68 -1.98
N PHE A 98 0.46 2.76 -1.39
CA PHE A 98 -0.98 2.98 -1.28
C PHE A 98 -1.64 3.28 -2.64
N LEU A 99 -0.92 3.87 -3.59
CA LEU A 99 -1.51 4.37 -4.83
C LEU A 99 -2.08 3.26 -5.70
N TYR A 100 -1.32 2.18 -5.91
CA TYR A 100 -1.82 1.05 -6.69
C TYR A 100 -2.90 0.28 -5.92
N ALA A 101 -2.78 0.16 -4.59
CA ALA A 101 -3.83 -0.44 -3.77
C ALA A 101 -5.16 0.30 -3.95
N ASN A 102 -5.15 1.62 -3.84
CA ASN A 102 -6.35 2.44 -3.99
C ASN A 102 -6.85 2.48 -5.44
N ALA A 103 -5.97 2.51 -6.43
CA ALA A 103 -6.38 2.58 -7.83
C ALA A 103 -7.09 1.29 -8.30
N PHE A 104 -6.61 0.12 -7.87
CA PHE A 104 -7.24 -1.17 -8.23
C PHE A 104 -8.44 -1.52 -7.36
N PHE A 105 -8.39 -1.20 -6.05
CA PHE A 105 -9.40 -1.60 -5.08
C PHE A 105 -9.92 -0.41 -4.26
N PRO A 106 -10.48 0.63 -4.90
CA PRO A 106 -10.95 1.84 -4.21
C PRO A 106 -12.17 1.60 -3.31
N ASN A 107 -12.73 0.39 -3.27
CA ASN A 107 -13.88 0.06 -2.42
C ASN A 107 -13.50 -0.63 -1.10
N ALA A 108 -12.26 -1.10 -0.95
CA ALA A 108 -11.80 -1.72 0.29
C ALA A 108 -11.95 -0.78 1.48
N SER A 109 -12.52 -1.26 2.59
CA SER A 109 -12.62 -0.48 3.83
C SER A 109 -11.28 -0.40 4.56
N THR A 110 -10.47 -1.44 4.40
CA THR A 110 -9.23 -1.64 5.16
C THR A 110 -8.10 -2.07 4.23
N TYR A 111 -7.11 -1.21 4.03
CA TYR A 111 -5.89 -1.53 3.30
C TYR A 111 -4.82 -2.04 4.28
N ILE A 112 -4.21 -3.18 3.99
CA ILE A 112 -3.19 -3.81 4.84
C ILE A 112 -1.94 -4.03 4.00
N LEU A 113 -0.99 -3.12 4.16
CA LEU A 113 0.28 -3.10 3.46
C LEU A 113 1.38 -3.68 4.36
N CYS A 114 2.32 -4.39 3.75
CA CYS A 114 3.45 -4.97 4.45
C CYS A 114 4.76 -4.82 3.66
N GLY A 115 5.78 -4.31 4.34
CA GLY A 115 7.14 -4.22 3.84
C GLY A 115 8.16 -4.51 4.94
N ILE A 116 9.44 -4.54 4.59
CA ILE A 116 10.54 -4.62 5.57
C ILE A 116 11.05 -3.24 5.97
N GLU A 117 10.53 -2.20 5.33
CA GLU A 117 10.93 -0.83 5.57
C GLU A 117 10.30 -0.34 6.89
N PRO A 118 11.05 0.41 7.71
CA PRO A 118 10.54 0.92 8.96
C PRO A 118 9.46 1.97 8.72
N VAL A 119 8.47 2.03 9.61
CA VAL A 119 7.42 3.07 9.61
C VAL A 119 8.03 4.47 9.67
N GLY A 120 8.99 4.68 10.56
CA GLY A 120 9.49 6.02 10.91
C GLY A 120 8.55 6.77 11.86
N PRO A 121 9.01 7.90 12.42
CA PRO A 121 8.20 8.76 13.28
C PRO A 121 7.17 9.55 12.47
N VAL A 122 6.13 10.06 13.15
CA VAL A 122 5.25 11.09 12.58
C VAL A 122 6.09 12.31 12.19
N PRO A 123 6.03 12.77 10.93
CA PRO A 123 6.83 13.92 10.50
C PRO A 123 6.43 15.19 11.25
N ASP A 124 7.42 15.92 11.75
CA ASP A 124 7.22 17.21 12.44
C ASP A 124 8.03 18.28 11.72
N ILE A 125 7.35 19.03 10.85
CA ILE A 125 7.99 20.03 9.98
C ILE A 125 8.61 21.16 10.80
N ASP A 126 7.99 21.54 11.92
CA ASP A 126 8.50 22.62 12.78
C ASP A 126 9.80 22.25 13.50
N LYS A 127 10.14 20.96 13.60
CA LYS A 127 11.43 20.50 14.12
C LYS A 127 12.54 20.43 13.06
N ILE A 128 12.21 20.60 11.79
CA ILE A 128 13.20 20.62 10.71
C ILE A 128 13.71 22.06 10.55
N PRO A 129 15.02 22.33 10.69
CA PRO A 129 15.54 23.68 10.48
C PRO A 129 15.24 24.19 9.06
N ASP A 130 14.88 25.46 8.93
CA ASP A 130 14.55 26.08 7.63
C ASP A 130 15.67 25.93 6.59
N SER A 131 16.94 25.93 7.03
CA SER A 131 18.10 25.71 6.15
C SER A 131 18.21 24.26 5.62
N VAL A 132 17.60 23.30 6.30
CA VAL A 132 17.64 21.86 5.98
C VAL A 132 16.38 21.43 5.23
N LEU A 133 15.23 22.06 5.50
CA LEU A 133 13.93 21.68 4.95
C LEU A 133 13.92 21.56 3.41
N PRO A 134 14.54 22.46 2.61
CA PRO A 134 14.59 22.31 1.15
C PRO A 134 15.28 21.02 0.69
N SER A 135 16.37 20.61 1.35
CA SER A 135 17.09 19.39 0.99
C SER A 135 16.33 18.13 1.44
N ALA A 136 15.67 18.18 2.60
CA ALA A 136 14.76 17.11 3.05
C ALA A 136 13.61 16.89 2.05
N LEU A 137 12.98 17.97 1.58
CA LEU A 137 11.92 17.92 0.57
C LEU A 137 12.42 17.43 -0.79
N ALA A 138 13.64 17.80 -1.20
CA ALA A 138 14.25 17.30 -2.44
C ALA A 138 14.57 15.80 -2.34
N ASN A 139 15.06 15.34 -1.19
CA ASN A 139 15.30 13.93 -0.93
C ASN A 139 14.01 13.12 -0.98
N LEU A 140 12.93 13.61 -0.36
CA LEU A 140 11.61 12.97 -0.45
C LEU A 140 11.16 12.82 -1.91
N ARG A 141 11.29 13.88 -2.73
CA ARG A 141 11.00 13.79 -4.18
C ARG A 141 11.83 12.71 -4.87
N LYS A 142 13.12 12.63 -4.55
CA LYS A 142 14.03 11.62 -5.11
C LYS A 142 13.64 10.19 -4.69
N SER A 143 13.23 9.98 -3.44
CA SER A 143 12.75 8.68 -2.95
C SER A 143 11.51 8.20 -3.70
N LEU A 144 10.69 9.13 -4.14
CA LEU A 144 9.48 8.88 -4.91
C LEU A 144 9.74 8.79 -6.41
N ASP A 145 10.88 9.24 -6.93
CA ASP A 145 11.14 9.25 -8.38
C ASP A 145 10.99 7.85 -9.00
N SER A 146 11.40 6.79 -8.29
CA SER A 146 11.25 5.43 -8.80
C SER A 146 9.78 4.99 -8.97
N VAL A 147 8.92 5.26 -7.98
CA VAL A 147 7.50 4.87 -8.07
C VAL A 147 6.73 5.77 -9.04
N LEU A 148 7.09 7.07 -9.10
CA LEU A 148 6.47 8.04 -10.01
C LEU A 148 6.89 7.81 -11.47
N SER A 149 8.11 7.31 -11.72
CA SER A 149 8.67 7.13 -13.07
C SER A 149 8.53 5.71 -13.61
N PHE A 150 8.61 4.68 -12.77
CA PHE A 150 8.66 3.26 -13.20
C PHE A 150 7.54 2.41 -12.64
N SER A 151 6.60 2.99 -11.89
CA SER A 151 5.46 2.30 -11.29
C SER A 151 5.81 1.36 -10.13
N PHE A 152 7.08 1.20 -9.74
CA PHE A 152 7.48 0.36 -8.61
C PHE A 152 8.63 0.97 -7.81
N PHE A 153 8.76 0.58 -6.54
CA PHE A 153 9.91 0.95 -5.73
C PHE A 153 11.12 0.05 -5.97
N ILE A 154 12.31 0.64 -5.94
CA ILE A 154 13.57 -0.11 -6.00
C ILE A 154 14.09 -0.27 -4.56
N THR A 155 14.09 -1.50 -4.03
CA THR A 155 14.45 -1.81 -2.63
C THR A 155 15.81 -1.24 -2.20
N LYS A 156 16.82 -1.26 -3.09
CA LYS A 156 18.14 -0.67 -2.81
C LYS A 156 18.05 0.83 -2.57
N ASN A 157 17.23 1.54 -3.35
CA ASN A 157 17.03 2.97 -3.20
C ASN A 157 16.20 3.23 -1.93
N MET A 158 15.11 2.49 -1.69
CA MET A 158 14.32 2.60 -0.46
C MET A 158 15.15 2.45 0.82
N LYS A 159 16.10 1.50 0.87
CA LYS A 159 16.97 1.33 2.06
C LYS A 159 17.85 2.56 2.34
N VAL A 160 18.27 3.28 1.31
CA VAL A 160 19.09 4.50 1.42
C VAL A 160 18.21 5.72 1.71
N ASP A 161 17.07 5.78 1.04
CA ASP A 161 16.15 6.91 1.03
C ASP A 161 15.31 6.98 2.31
N LEU A 162 14.90 5.84 2.88
CA LEU A 162 14.09 5.77 4.10
C LEU A 162 14.94 5.75 5.38
N LYS A 163 16.27 5.73 5.27
CA LYS A 163 17.23 5.84 6.39
C LYS A 163 17.82 7.23 6.55
N GLN A 164 17.33 8.22 5.81
CA GLN A 164 17.76 9.61 5.96
C GLN A 164 17.47 10.11 7.38
N THR A 165 18.13 11.19 7.82
CA THR A 165 17.93 11.73 9.17
C THR A 165 16.59 12.44 9.33
N GLN A 166 16.10 13.08 8.25
CA GLN A 166 14.84 13.82 8.21
C GLN A 166 13.85 13.10 7.30
N LEU A 167 12.56 13.12 7.64
CA LEU A 167 11.48 12.48 6.86
C LEU A 167 11.79 11.01 6.56
N ASN A 168 12.18 10.26 7.60
CA ASN A 168 12.60 8.87 7.48
C ASN A 168 11.43 7.88 7.62
N GLY A 169 11.64 6.66 7.11
CA GLY A 169 10.63 5.61 7.11
C GLY A 169 9.52 5.81 6.06
N THR A 170 8.55 4.89 6.07
CA THR A 170 7.46 4.84 5.09
C THR A 170 6.35 5.84 5.33
N LEU A 171 6.18 6.34 6.55
CA LEU A 171 5.08 7.24 6.91
C LEU A 171 5.04 8.56 6.10
N PRO A 172 6.15 9.30 5.89
CA PRO A 172 6.16 10.45 4.99
C PRO A 172 5.70 10.14 3.57
N VAL A 173 6.02 8.95 3.04
CA VAL A 173 5.61 8.52 1.70
C VAL A 173 4.10 8.22 1.66
N LEU A 174 3.59 7.51 2.67
CA LEU A 174 2.16 7.26 2.81
C LEU A 174 1.35 8.56 2.91
N TYR A 175 1.86 9.55 3.66
CA TYR A 175 1.27 10.88 3.76
C TYR A 175 1.14 11.55 2.40
N VAL A 176 2.23 11.58 1.62
CA VAL A 176 2.21 12.13 0.26
C VAL A 176 1.16 11.43 -0.60
N PHE A 177 1.13 10.10 -0.56
CA PHE A 177 0.22 9.32 -1.40
C PHE A 177 -1.25 9.51 -1.06
N LEU A 178 -1.60 9.52 0.23
CA LEU A 178 -2.96 9.80 0.68
C LEU A 178 -3.39 11.21 0.25
N ALA A 179 -2.59 12.23 0.55
CA ALA A 179 -2.92 13.61 0.20
C ALA A 179 -3.05 13.80 -1.32
N ARG A 180 -2.16 13.18 -2.12
CA ARG A 180 -2.19 13.27 -3.58
C ARG A 180 -3.30 12.44 -4.23
N ALA A 181 -3.78 11.38 -3.57
CA ALA A 181 -5.01 10.68 -3.96
C ALA A 181 -6.28 11.49 -3.64
N GLY A 182 -6.15 12.65 -3.00
CA GLY A 182 -7.28 13.50 -2.59
C GLY A 182 -7.89 13.08 -1.26
N CYS A 183 -7.27 12.14 -0.54
CA CYS A 183 -7.73 11.71 0.77
C CYS A 183 -7.43 12.78 1.83
N THR A 184 -8.24 12.81 2.88
CA THR A 184 -8.02 13.64 4.07
C THR A 184 -7.70 12.74 5.25
N ILE A 185 -6.55 12.95 5.90
CA ILE A 185 -6.15 12.14 7.05
C ILE A 185 -6.96 12.57 8.27
N ASP A 186 -7.57 11.60 8.95
CA ASP A 186 -8.26 11.83 10.22
C ASP A 186 -7.32 11.60 11.40
N SER A 187 -6.65 10.46 11.46
CA SER A 187 -5.77 10.14 12.59
C SER A 187 -4.66 9.18 12.20
N VAL A 188 -3.52 9.32 12.88
CA VAL A 188 -2.32 8.49 12.67
C VAL A 188 -1.83 7.98 14.01
N THR A 189 -1.83 6.66 14.16
CA THR A 189 -1.51 6.01 15.43
C THR A 189 -0.42 4.96 15.21
N PRO A 190 0.76 5.09 15.84
CA PRO A 190 1.72 4.00 15.93
C PRO A 190 1.06 2.79 16.59
N VAL A 191 1.20 1.62 15.98
CA VAL A 191 0.63 0.36 16.49
C VAL A 191 1.70 -0.71 16.56
N ALA A 192 1.50 -1.68 17.44
CA ALA A 192 2.34 -2.86 17.53
C ALA A 192 1.47 -4.10 17.73
N LEU A 193 1.88 -5.23 17.13
CA LEU A 193 1.23 -6.53 17.30
C LEU A 193 2.07 -7.45 18.18
N ASP A 194 1.40 -8.23 19.01
CA ASP A 194 2.00 -9.40 19.66
C ASP A 194 2.03 -10.63 18.74
N LYS A 195 2.53 -11.76 19.26
CA LYS A 195 2.59 -13.03 18.52
C LYS A 195 1.23 -13.69 18.27
N ALA A 196 0.15 -13.16 18.83
CA ALA A 196 -1.22 -13.59 18.54
C ALA A 196 -1.88 -12.73 17.44
N GLY A 197 -1.20 -11.67 16.97
CA GLY A 197 -1.77 -10.70 16.03
C GLY A 197 -2.71 -9.70 16.69
N SER A 198 -2.65 -9.56 18.02
CA SER A 198 -3.45 -8.59 18.77
C SER A 198 -2.66 -7.29 18.98
N PHE A 199 -3.36 -6.16 18.96
CA PHE A 199 -2.75 -4.87 19.26
C PHE A 199 -2.26 -4.81 20.71
N VAL A 200 -1.05 -4.32 20.89
CA VAL A 200 -0.42 -4.07 22.19
C VAL A 200 0.16 -2.65 22.23
N PRO A 201 0.43 -2.10 23.43
CA PRO A 201 1.06 -0.79 23.54
C PRO A 201 2.36 -0.69 22.75
N GLU A 202 2.66 0.51 22.25
CA GLU A 202 3.90 0.80 21.52
C GLU A 202 5.15 0.35 22.30
N GLY A 203 6.11 -0.24 21.59
CA GLY A 203 7.34 -0.78 22.18
C GLY A 203 7.18 -2.14 22.88
N LYS A 204 5.96 -2.69 22.99
CA LYS A 204 5.71 -4.02 23.59
C LYS A 204 5.39 -5.13 22.57
N GLY A 205 5.11 -4.77 21.31
CA GLY A 205 4.86 -5.74 20.24
C GLY A 205 6.11 -6.14 19.48
N ALA A 206 6.06 -7.29 18.82
CA ALA A 206 7.13 -7.81 17.97
C ALA A 206 7.03 -7.31 16.52
N THR A 207 5.83 -6.92 16.07
CA THR A 207 5.61 -6.33 14.75
C THR A 207 5.14 -4.90 14.91
N SER A 208 5.98 -3.94 14.51
CA SER A 208 5.62 -2.52 14.50
C SER A 208 4.83 -2.16 13.23
N GLY A 209 3.95 -1.18 13.35
CA GLY A 209 3.20 -0.63 12.25
C GLY A 209 2.62 0.74 12.56
N VAL A 210 1.81 1.24 11.62
CA VAL A 210 1.00 2.44 11.78
C VAL A 210 -0.41 2.16 11.30
N LYS A 211 -1.39 2.70 12.04
CA LYS A 211 -2.79 2.81 11.61
C LYS A 211 -3.04 4.24 11.18
N ILE A 212 -3.57 4.41 9.98
CA ILE A 212 -4.04 5.70 9.47
C ILE A 212 -5.53 5.57 9.19
N VAL A 213 -6.35 6.39 9.85
CA VAL A 213 -7.76 6.57 9.49
C VAL A 213 -7.84 7.79 8.59
N PHE A 214 -8.58 7.69 7.50
CA PHE A 214 -8.70 8.75 6.51
C PHE A 214 -10.06 8.71 5.81
N PHE A 215 -10.42 9.84 5.19
CA PHE A 215 -11.59 9.97 4.34
C PHE A 215 -11.18 10.05 2.87
N GLU A 216 -11.85 9.28 2.02
CA GLU A 216 -11.76 9.44 0.57
C GLU A 216 -12.43 10.73 0.09
N PRO A 217 -12.20 11.17 -1.17
CA PRO A 217 -12.89 12.32 -1.75
C PRO A 217 -14.42 12.21 -1.73
N ASP A 218 -14.97 11.00 -1.69
CA ASP A 218 -16.41 10.73 -1.61
C ASP A 218 -16.96 10.73 -0.17
N GLY A 219 -16.11 10.96 0.83
CA GLY A 219 -16.46 11.04 2.24
C GLY A 219 -16.51 9.71 2.98
N ARG A 220 -16.20 8.57 2.33
CA ARG A 220 -16.11 7.28 3.03
C ARG A 220 -14.87 7.23 3.93
N GLU A 221 -15.08 6.86 5.19
CA GLU A 221 -13.99 6.56 6.12
C GLU A 221 -13.35 5.22 5.74
N LYS A 222 -12.02 5.18 5.78
CA LYS A 222 -11.21 4.00 5.52
C LYS A 222 -10.05 3.91 6.50
N THR A 223 -9.51 2.70 6.62
CA THR A 223 -8.32 2.44 7.42
C THR A 223 -7.18 1.92 6.54
N LEU A 224 -5.99 2.47 6.73
CA LEU A 224 -4.75 1.94 6.19
C LEU A 224 -3.86 1.47 7.34
N TYR A 225 -3.46 0.20 7.28
CA TYR A 225 -2.39 -0.36 8.07
C TYR A 225 -1.15 -0.52 7.21
N TYR A 226 0.00 -0.09 7.73
CA TYR A 226 1.30 -0.50 7.22
C TYR A 226 2.08 -1.18 8.34
N PHE A 227 2.52 -2.41 8.12
CA PHE A 227 3.34 -3.17 9.07
C PHE A 227 4.74 -3.41 8.52
N THR A 228 5.74 -3.32 9.41
CA THR A 228 7.10 -3.74 9.14
C THR A 228 7.25 -5.20 9.55
N SER A 229 7.26 -6.13 8.59
CA SER A 229 7.40 -7.57 8.84
C SER A 229 8.19 -8.25 7.73
N ASP A 230 9.10 -9.16 8.10
CA ASP A 230 9.72 -10.10 7.18
C ASP A 230 8.79 -11.31 7.01
N LEU A 231 8.39 -11.58 5.77
CA LEU A 231 7.44 -12.63 5.41
C LEU A 231 8.13 -13.95 5.04
N ALA A 232 9.45 -14.04 5.19
CA ALA A 232 10.16 -15.31 5.07
C ALA A 232 9.70 -16.28 6.15
N ASP A 233 9.62 -17.57 5.82
CA ASP A 233 9.00 -18.58 6.66
C ASP A 233 9.69 -18.72 8.04
N TRP A 234 11.01 -18.56 8.06
CA TRP A 234 11.78 -18.55 9.31
C TRP A 234 11.42 -17.35 10.20
N ALA A 235 11.18 -16.17 9.60
CA ALA A 235 10.85 -14.95 10.32
C ALA A 235 9.41 -15.00 10.84
N VAL A 236 8.47 -15.47 10.01
CA VAL A 236 7.08 -15.74 10.39
C VAL A 236 7.02 -16.71 11.56
N LYS A 237 7.83 -17.77 11.56
CA LYS A 237 7.89 -18.73 12.67
C LYS A 237 8.32 -18.07 14.00
N VAL A 238 9.24 -17.11 13.94
CA VAL A 238 9.71 -16.36 15.12
C VAL A 238 8.68 -15.31 15.56
N ASN A 239 8.09 -14.62 14.60
CA ASN A 239 7.15 -13.53 14.78
C ASN A 239 5.93 -13.65 13.83
N PRO A 240 4.91 -14.44 14.20
CA PRO A 240 3.75 -14.70 13.34
C PRO A 240 2.67 -13.60 13.43
N GLY A 241 2.89 -12.56 14.24
CA GLY A 241 1.86 -11.59 14.60
C GLY A 241 1.18 -10.95 13.41
N PHE A 242 1.94 -10.60 12.37
CA PHE A 242 1.38 -9.99 11.16
C PHE A 242 0.43 -10.93 10.40
N LEU A 243 0.84 -12.16 10.10
CA LEU A 243 -0.05 -13.08 9.36
C LEU A 243 -1.29 -13.43 10.17
N LYS A 244 -1.18 -13.62 11.49
CA LYS A 244 -2.35 -13.84 12.36
C LYS A 244 -3.30 -12.65 12.40
N PHE A 245 -2.76 -11.43 12.39
CA PHE A 245 -3.58 -10.24 12.27
C PHE A 245 -4.36 -10.24 10.96
N CYS A 246 -3.71 -10.58 9.84
CA CYS A 246 -4.34 -10.69 8.52
C CYS A 246 -5.41 -11.80 8.49
N GLU A 247 -5.13 -12.98 9.05
CA GLU A 247 -6.10 -14.09 9.18
C GLU A 247 -7.36 -13.65 9.95
N ALA A 248 -7.19 -12.87 11.02
CA ALA A 248 -8.31 -12.35 11.82
C ALA A 248 -9.19 -11.35 11.06
N GLN A 249 -8.73 -10.79 9.92
CA GLN A 249 -9.56 -9.92 9.07
C GLN A 249 -10.50 -10.72 8.15
N GLY A 250 -10.31 -12.05 8.05
CA GLY A 250 -11.07 -12.90 7.14
C GLY A 250 -10.56 -12.82 5.69
N GLN A 251 -11.45 -13.12 4.74
CA GLN A 251 -11.09 -13.12 3.32
C GLN A 251 -11.17 -11.72 2.71
N GLY A 252 -10.26 -11.43 1.79
CA GLY A 252 -10.12 -10.11 1.16
C GLY A 252 -9.68 -10.16 -0.29
N VAL A 253 -9.44 -8.99 -0.89
CA VAL A 253 -8.75 -8.91 -2.19
C VAL A 253 -7.25 -8.77 -1.97
N ALA A 254 -6.43 -9.29 -2.87
CA ALA A 254 -4.98 -9.25 -2.74
C ALA A 254 -4.31 -8.62 -3.96
N LEU A 255 -3.25 -7.85 -3.69
CA LEU A 255 -2.36 -7.28 -4.69
C LEU A 255 -0.94 -7.76 -4.44
N LEU A 256 -0.25 -8.15 -5.50
CA LEU A 256 1.18 -8.41 -5.51
C LEU A 256 1.80 -7.69 -6.69
N LYS A 257 2.84 -6.91 -6.43
CA LYS A 257 3.44 -6.08 -7.46
C LYS A 257 4.94 -5.98 -7.24
N ALA A 258 5.72 -6.39 -8.23
CA ALA A 258 7.19 -6.32 -8.16
C ALA A 258 7.72 -6.95 -6.86
N ALA A 259 7.16 -8.11 -6.47
CA ALA A 259 7.38 -8.80 -5.19
C ALA A 259 8.73 -9.54 -5.12
N SER A 260 9.73 -9.11 -5.90
CA SER A 260 11.09 -9.66 -5.94
C SER A 260 11.15 -11.18 -6.16
N TYR A 261 10.12 -11.78 -6.76
CA TYR A 261 10.01 -13.23 -7.00
C TYR A 261 10.14 -14.07 -5.72
N LEU A 262 9.91 -13.49 -4.54
CA LEU A 262 10.16 -14.16 -3.24
C LEU A 262 9.31 -15.43 -3.09
N MET A 263 8.05 -15.37 -3.51
CA MET A 263 7.11 -16.50 -3.46
C MET A 263 7.37 -17.58 -4.52
N HIS A 264 8.40 -17.44 -5.35
CA HIS A 264 8.92 -18.55 -6.16
C HIS A 264 9.74 -19.53 -5.32
N SER A 265 10.23 -19.09 -4.16
CA SER A 265 10.96 -19.93 -3.22
C SER A 265 10.01 -20.67 -2.26
N ASN A 266 10.46 -21.80 -1.73
CA ASN A 266 9.80 -22.49 -0.62
C ASN A 266 10.01 -21.80 0.73
N ASN A 267 10.85 -20.75 0.80
CA ASN A 267 11.07 -19.96 2.01
C ASN A 267 10.00 -18.88 2.23
N PHE A 268 9.00 -18.77 1.36
CA PHE A 268 7.87 -17.84 1.48
C PHE A 268 6.54 -18.58 1.29
N SER A 269 6.50 -19.85 1.72
CA SER A 269 5.33 -20.71 1.56
C SER A 269 4.15 -20.25 2.43
N GLN A 270 4.39 -19.81 3.66
CA GLN A 270 3.29 -19.41 4.57
C GLN A 270 2.50 -18.21 4.06
N VAL A 271 3.18 -17.18 3.52
CA VAL A 271 2.49 -16.02 2.92
C VAL A 271 1.79 -16.40 1.63
N ARG A 272 2.38 -17.28 0.81
CA ARG A 272 1.74 -17.78 -0.41
C ARG A 272 0.47 -18.56 -0.08
N ASP A 273 0.53 -19.46 0.90
CA ASP A 273 -0.60 -20.28 1.36
C ASP A 273 -1.68 -19.42 2.01
N PHE A 274 -1.30 -18.41 2.79
CA PHE A 274 -2.23 -17.41 3.32
C PHE A 274 -3.02 -16.75 2.19
N LEU A 275 -2.34 -16.22 1.18
CA LEU A 275 -2.99 -15.55 0.05
C LEU A 275 -3.90 -16.51 -0.74
N LEU A 276 -3.45 -17.73 -1.01
CA LEU A 276 -4.27 -18.75 -1.68
C LEU A 276 -5.46 -19.24 -0.83
N GLY A 277 -5.39 -19.14 0.50
CA GLY A 277 -6.50 -19.53 1.39
C GLY A 277 -7.48 -18.41 1.72
N HIS A 278 -7.04 -17.15 1.66
CA HIS A 278 -7.77 -15.99 2.20
C HIS A 278 -8.10 -14.92 1.16
N SER A 279 -7.85 -15.16 -0.13
CA SER A 279 -8.16 -14.18 -1.18
C SER A 279 -9.43 -14.53 -1.96
N LYS A 280 -10.34 -13.57 -2.06
CA LYS A 280 -11.46 -13.55 -3.01
C LYS A 280 -11.01 -13.22 -4.44
N LEU A 281 -9.90 -12.49 -4.56
CA LEU A 281 -9.22 -12.20 -5.82
C LEU A 281 -7.74 -11.96 -5.52
N ILE A 282 -6.85 -12.47 -6.37
CA ILE A 282 -5.42 -12.11 -6.37
C ILE A 282 -5.09 -11.45 -7.70
N LEU A 283 -4.63 -10.20 -7.66
CA LEU A 283 -4.12 -9.46 -8.80
C LEU A 283 -2.59 -9.38 -8.71
N GLN A 284 -1.88 -9.84 -9.75
CA GLN A 284 -0.42 -9.85 -9.69
C GLN A 284 0.31 -9.79 -11.03
N ASP A 285 1.58 -9.39 -10.99
CA ASP A 285 2.56 -9.67 -12.06
C ASP A 285 3.25 -11.01 -11.83
N ASP A 286 4.16 -11.36 -12.74
CA ASP A 286 4.89 -12.63 -12.73
C ASP A 286 5.86 -12.78 -11.55
N SER A 287 6.19 -11.68 -10.87
CA SER A 287 6.98 -11.70 -9.64
C SER A 287 6.22 -12.13 -8.38
N GLY A 288 4.89 -12.29 -8.46
CA GLY A 288 4.05 -12.78 -7.38
C GLY A 288 4.12 -14.31 -7.19
N ILE A 289 2.97 -14.92 -6.92
CA ILE A 289 2.82 -16.38 -6.78
C ILE A 289 3.02 -17.03 -8.16
N PRO A 290 3.93 -18.02 -8.31
CA PRO A 290 4.07 -18.72 -9.57
C PRO A 290 2.79 -19.38 -10.06
N PHE A 291 2.60 -19.38 -11.38
CA PHE A 291 1.43 -19.90 -12.06
C PHE A 291 1.05 -21.31 -11.63
N HIS A 292 2.02 -22.21 -11.51
CA HIS A 292 1.78 -23.62 -11.13
C HIS A 292 1.24 -23.82 -9.71
N PHE A 293 1.29 -22.81 -8.82
CA PHE A 293 0.69 -22.92 -7.49
C PHE A 293 -0.82 -22.67 -7.49
N PHE A 294 -1.38 -22.14 -8.57
CA PHE A 294 -2.82 -21.98 -8.72
C PHE A 294 -3.44 -23.30 -9.19
N ASP A 295 -3.97 -24.05 -8.23
CA ASP A 295 -4.71 -25.29 -8.49
C ASP A 295 -5.89 -25.03 -9.44
N ALA A 296 -5.86 -25.65 -10.61
CA ALA A 296 -6.84 -25.45 -11.66
C ALA A 296 -8.25 -25.89 -11.25
N ASP A 297 -8.41 -26.75 -10.24
CA ASP A 297 -9.71 -27.15 -9.71
C ASP A 297 -10.29 -26.13 -8.72
N LYS A 298 -9.44 -25.23 -8.18
CA LYS A 298 -9.82 -24.23 -7.18
C LYS A 298 -9.81 -22.79 -7.70
N TRP A 299 -9.10 -22.52 -8.79
CA TRP A 299 -8.88 -21.16 -9.29
C TRP A 299 -9.30 -20.99 -10.75
N ASN A 300 -9.92 -19.85 -11.02
CA ASN A 300 -10.09 -19.30 -12.35
C ASN A 300 -9.00 -18.27 -12.61
N LEU A 301 -8.28 -18.40 -13.73
CA LEU A 301 -7.16 -17.53 -14.08
C LEU A 301 -7.47 -16.78 -15.37
N ARG A 302 -7.39 -15.45 -15.32
CA ARG A 302 -7.49 -14.56 -16.48
C ARG A 302 -6.19 -13.78 -16.64
N HIS A 303 -5.75 -13.65 -17.88
CA HIS A 303 -4.52 -12.94 -18.24
C HIS A 303 -4.88 -11.66 -18.99
N VAL A 304 -4.11 -10.61 -18.74
CA VAL A 304 -4.16 -9.35 -19.50
C VAL A 304 -2.73 -8.90 -19.77
N GLY A 305 -2.48 -8.38 -20.98
CA GLY A 305 -1.14 -8.01 -21.41
C GLY A 305 -0.27 -9.21 -21.79
N ARG A 306 1.01 -8.94 -22.06
CA ARG A 306 1.90 -9.90 -22.71
C ARG A 306 2.99 -10.35 -21.74
N TYR A 307 3.00 -11.63 -21.41
CA TYR A 307 4.11 -12.20 -20.65
C TYR A 307 5.31 -12.42 -21.55
N ILE A 308 6.43 -11.79 -21.19
CA ILE A 308 7.69 -11.87 -21.95
C ILE A 308 8.85 -12.40 -21.09
N GLY A 309 8.54 -12.83 -19.87
CA GLY A 309 9.54 -13.24 -18.89
C GLY A 309 9.99 -12.13 -17.94
N PRO A 310 10.77 -12.51 -16.90
CA PRO A 310 11.35 -11.58 -15.95
C PRO A 310 12.36 -10.61 -16.57
N ILE A 311 12.68 -9.55 -15.83
CA ILE A 311 13.83 -8.69 -16.15
C ILE A 311 15.16 -9.42 -15.93
N ASN A 312 16.26 -8.91 -16.49
CA ASN A 312 17.60 -9.54 -16.45
C ASN A 312 18.07 -10.01 -15.06
N ARG A 313 17.67 -9.31 -13.99
CA ARG A 313 18.05 -9.66 -12.62
C ARG A 313 17.37 -10.94 -12.10
N PHE A 314 16.25 -11.34 -12.70
CA PHE A 314 15.36 -12.39 -12.21
C PHE A 314 15.08 -13.45 -13.29
N LEU A 315 15.95 -13.58 -14.30
CA LEU A 315 15.73 -14.48 -15.45
C LEU A 315 15.54 -15.94 -15.04
N GLU A 316 16.14 -16.35 -13.92
CA GLU A 316 15.99 -17.68 -13.32
C GLU A 316 14.54 -18.00 -12.91
N HIS A 317 13.68 -17.00 -12.77
CA HIS A 317 12.27 -17.15 -12.38
C HIS A 317 11.30 -17.17 -13.58
N GLY A 318 11.80 -17.44 -14.78
CA GLY A 318 10.97 -17.62 -15.97
C GLY A 318 9.95 -18.75 -15.81
N GLN A 319 8.71 -18.50 -16.23
CA GLN A 319 7.59 -19.43 -16.09
C GLN A 319 7.12 -19.92 -17.47
N LEU A 320 7.57 -21.10 -17.89
CA LEU A 320 7.28 -21.66 -19.22
C LEU A 320 5.78 -22.01 -19.39
N ASP A 321 5.15 -22.46 -18.32
CA ASP A 321 3.72 -22.73 -18.21
C ASP A 321 2.88 -21.46 -18.38
N LEU A 322 3.26 -20.38 -17.70
CA LEU A 322 2.65 -19.06 -17.87
C LEU A 322 2.82 -18.53 -19.29
N ALA A 323 4.02 -18.67 -19.88
CA ALA A 323 4.27 -18.27 -21.27
C ALA A 323 3.38 -19.02 -22.26
N LYS A 324 3.25 -20.35 -22.07
CA LYS A 324 2.37 -21.18 -22.90
C LYS A 324 0.92 -20.75 -22.77
N GLN A 325 0.41 -20.50 -21.57
CA GLN A 325 -0.98 -20.12 -21.38
C GLN A 325 -1.28 -18.68 -21.87
N ASN A 326 -0.40 -17.72 -21.58
CA ASN A 326 -0.52 -16.34 -22.06
C ASN A 326 -0.52 -16.31 -23.61
N GLY A 327 0.40 -17.07 -24.24
CA GLY A 327 0.45 -17.19 -25.71
C GLY A 327 -0.79 -17.87 -26.31
N ALA A 328 -1.31 -18.92 -25.68
CA ALA A 328 -2.48 -19.66 -26.18
C ALA A 328 -3.79 -18.87 -26.04
N THR A 329 -3.92 -18.02 -25.02
CA THR A 329 -5.14 -17.24 -24.75
C THR A 329 -5.20 -15.91 -25.49
N ASN A 330 -4.06 -15.43 -26.02
CA ASN A 330 -3.93 -14.14 -26.70
C ASN A 330 -4.69 -13.01 -25.97
N PRO A 331 -4.32 -12.73 -24.71
CA PRO A 331 -5.08 -11.84 -23.85
C PRO A 331 -5.13 -10.40 -24.39
N PRO A 332 -6.15 -9.61 -24.01
CA PRO A 332 -6.24 -8.21 -24.39
C PRO A 332 -5.01 -7.44 -23.89
N PRO A 333 -4.57 -6.40 -24.62
CA PRO A 333 -3.40 -5.62 -24.22
C PRO A 333 -3.66 -4.84 -22.92
N LEU A 334 -2.58 -4.53 -22.22
CA LEU A 334 -2.60 -3.63 -21.06
C LEU A 334 -2.18 -2.23 -21.51
N ASP A 335 -2.95 -1.21 -21.11
CA ASP A 335 -2.70 0.17 -21.51
C ASP A 335 -1.94 0.99 -20.46
N PHE A 336 -1.62 0.36 -19.32
CA PHE A 336 -0.74 0.85 -18.27
C PHE A 336 0.37 -0.17 -17.98
N SER A 337 1.38 0.24 -17.21
CA SER A 337 2.50 -0.63 -16.83
C SER A 337 2.26 -1.28 -15.47
N PHE A 338 2.74 -2.51 -15.27
CA PHE A 338 2.61 -3.19 -13.99
C PHE A 338 3.80 -4.12 -13.70
N GLY A 339 4.12 -4.31 -12.42
CA GLY A 339 5.29 -5.10 -11.99
C GLY A 339 6.64 -4.47 -12.39
N TYR A 340 7.64 -5.32 -12.63
CA TYR A 340 8.99 -4.90 -13.08
C TYR A 340 9.05 -4.51 -14.57
N GLN A 341 8.08 -4.94 -15.37
CA GLN A 341 7.96 -4.55 -16.77
C GLN A 341 7.29 -3.18 -16.86
N TRP A 342 8.10 -2.13 -17.00
CA TRP A 342 7.65 -0.73 -16.96
C TRP A 342 7.05 -0.21 -18.28
N GLN A 343 7.06 -1.03 -19.34
CA GLN A 343 6.43 -0.70 -20.62
C GLN A 343 5.10 -1.44 -20.74
N PRO A 344 3.96 -0.76 -20.98
CA PRO A 344 2.65 -1.42 -21.07
C PRO A 344 2.61 -2.60 -22.06
N SER A 345 3.30 -2.47 -23.19
CA SER A 345 3.40 -3.53 -24.23
C SER A 345 4.15 -4.80 -23.79
N ARG A 346 4.81 -4.75 -22.63
CA ARG A 346 5.63 -5.81 -22.04
C ARG A 346 5.13 -6.24 -20.66
N SER A 347 4.15 -5.53 -20.10
CA SER A 347 3.53 -5.86 -18.82
C SER A 347 2.50 -6.96 -19.01
N SER A 348 2.38 -7.80 -17.99
CA SER A 348 1.31 -8.80 -17.88
C SER A 348 0.71 -8.76 -16.48
N LEU A 349 -0.59 -9.00 -16.42
CA LEU A 349 -1.36 -9.20 -15.20
C LEU A 349 -1.99 -10.59 -15.23
N MET A 350 -1.90 -11.27 -14.10
CA MET A 350 -2.72 -12.43 -13.80
C MET A 350 -3.76 -12.04 -12.76
N ILE A 351 -5.02 -12.33 -13.08
CA ILE A 351 -6.18 -12.15 -12.21
C ILE A 351 -6.64 -13.55 -11.83
N ALA A 352 -6.51 -13.91 -10.56
CA ALA A 352 -6.96 -15.18 -10.03
C ALA A 352 -8.17 -14.98 -9.13
N THR A 353 -9.25 -15.72 -9.37
CA THR A 353 -10.44 -15.74 -8.51
C THR A 353 -10.76 -17.19 -8.13
N PRO A 354 -11.17 -17.47 -6.89
CA PRO A 354 -11.62 -18.81 -6.51
C PRO A 354 -12.75 -19.31 -7.41
N LYS A 355 -12.87 -20.62 -7.57
CA LYS A 355 -14.06 -21.29 -8.09
C LYS A 355 -15.06 -21.48 -6.96
N ASP A 356 -16.34 -21.40 -7.31
CA ASP A 356 -17.45 -21.68 -6.40
C ASP A 356 -17.51 -23.16 -5.98
#